data_AF-A0A6I3UXS4-F1
#
_entry.id   AF-A0A6I3UXS4-F1
#
_cell.length_a   1.000
_cell.length_b   1.000
_cell.length_c   1.000
_cell.angle_alpha   90.00
_cell.angle_beta   90.00
_cell.angle_gamma   90.00
#
_symmetry.space_group_name_H-M   'P 1'
#
loop_
_entity.id
_entity.type
_entity.pdbx_description
1 polymer ?
#
loop_
_entity_poly.entity_id
_entity_poly.type
_entity_poly.pdbx_seq_one_letter_code
_entity_poly.pdbx_strand_id
1 'polypeptide(L)'
;MVQEIAQKIIATAKEKKAQDIYFIPKEKSYELHMRVGDERCLVDSYEFDVLAAVISHFKFVAGMNVGEKRRSQLGSCDYQYGEKKS
;
A
#
# COMPACT_ATOMS: atom_id res chain seq x y z
N MET A 1 -11.30 -8.68 3.45
CA MET A 1 -10.93 -7.57 4.36
C MET A 1 -9.58 -6.92 4.04
N VAL A 2 -8.41 -7.51 4.33
CA VAL A 2 -7.10 -6.86 4.04
C VAL A 2 -6.85 -6.66 2.54
N GLN A 3 -7.17 -7.67 1.73
CA GLN A 3 -7.05 -7.59 0.27
C GLN A 3 -7.96 -6.52 -0.34
N GLU A 4 -9.17 -6.32 0.21
CA GLU A 4 -10.10 -5.27 -0.25
C GLU A 4 -9.52 -3.88 0.00
N ILE A 5 -8.92 -3.65 1.18
CA ILE A 5 -8.26 -2.38 1.50
C ILE A 5 -7.07 -2.15 0.56
N ALA A 6 -6.24 -3.18 0.36
CA ALA A 6 -5.10 -3.10 -0.55
C ALA A 6 -5.55 -2.82 -2.00
N GLN A 7 -6.59 -3.49 -2.49
CA GLN A 7 -7.18 -3.24 -3.81
C GLN A 7 -7.76 -1.83 -3.91
N LYS A 8 -8.45 -1.34 -2.87
CA LYS A 8 -8.97 0.03 -2.83
C LYS A 8 -7.84 1.06 -2.92
N ILE A 9 -6.76 0.87 -2.16
CA ILE A 9 -5.59 1.77 -2.21
C ILE A 9 -4.98 1.82 -3.61
N ILE A 10 -4.78 0.66 -4.25
CA ILE A 10 -4.23 0.60 -5.61
C ILE A 10 -5.20 1.20 -6.64
N ALA A 11 -6.50 0.92 -6.52
CA ALA A 11 -7.53 1.51 -7.39
C ALA A 11 -7.55 3.03 -7.28
N THR A 12 -7.54 3.58 -6.06
CA THR A 12 -7.46 5.03 -5.82
C THR A 12 -6.17 5.63 -6.37
N ALA A 13 -5.04 4.96 -6.23
CA ALA A 13 -3.78 5.41 -6.80
C ALA A 13 -3.86 5.50 -8.33
N LYS A 14 -4.46 4.50 -8.99
CA LYS A 14 -4.68 4.56 -10.44
C LYS A 14 -5.61 5.69 -10.85
N GLU A 15 -6.74 5.84 -10.19
CA GLU A 15 -7.72 6.90 -10.50
C GLU A 15 -7.07 8.29 -10.40
N LYS A 16 -6.23 8.50 -9.38
CA LYS A 16 -5.46 9.73 -9.18
C LYS A 16 -4.23 9.83 -10.08
N LYS A 17 -3.93 8.81 -10.89
CA LYS A 17 -2.69 8.69 -11.69
C LYS A 17 -1.42 8.89 -10.84
N ALA A 18 -1.44 8.38 -9.62
CA ALA A 18 -0.33 8.45 -8.70
C ALA A 18 0.84 7.60 -9.18
N GLN A 19 2.06 8.14 -9.08
CA GLN A 19 3.30 7.45 -9.40
C GLN A 19 3.77 6.57 -8.24
N ASP A 20 3.55 7.03 -7.01
CA ASP A 20 4.00 6.36 -5.79
C ASP A 20 2.92 6.38 -4.71
N ILE A 21 2.93 5.34 -3.89
CA ILE A 21 2.13 5.20 -2.67
C ILE A 21 3.09 5.05 -1.50
N TYR A 22 2.92 5.87 -0.46
CA TYR A 22 3.74 5.82 0.74
C TYR A 22 2.88 5.46 1.95
N PHE A 23 3.35 4.47 2.70
CA PHE A 23 2.83 4.12 4.01
C PHE A 23 3.78 4.67 5.08
N ILE A 24 3.45 5.81 5.68
CA ILE A 24 4.32 6.52 6.62
C ILE A 24 3.86 6.23 8.05
N PRO A 25 4.63 5.47 8.86
CA PRO A 25 4.28 5.24 10.25
C PRO A 25 4.32 6.57 11.04
N LYS A 26 3.31 6.77 11.87
CA LYS A 26 3.24 7.78 12.93
C LYS A 26 3.20 7.07 14.28
N GLU A 27 3.15 7.84 15.35
CA GLU A 27 3.20 7.31 16.71
C GLU A 27 2.06 6.32 17.03
N LYS A 28 0.86 6.56 16.48
CA LYS A 28 -0.35 5.74 16.75
C LYS A 28 -1.06 5.24 15.50
N SER A 29 -0.60 5.60 14.32
CA SER A 29 -1.29 5.33 13.06
C SER A 29 -0.31 5.25 11.91
N TYR A 30 -0.80 4.92 10.73
CA TYR A 30 -0.10 5.15 9.48
C TYR A 30 -0.81 6.24 8.67
N GLU A 31 -0.04 7.14 8.09
CA GLU A 31 -0.53 8.01 7.03
C GLU A 31 -0.28 7.38 5.67
N LEU A 32 -1.31 7.40 4.83
CA LEU A 32 -1.25 7.04 3.43
C LEU A 32 -1.04 8.31 2.60
N HIS A 33 0.11 8.41 1.95
CA HIS A 33 0.40 9.48 1.00
C HIS A 33 0.47 8.92 -0.42
N MET A 34 0.14 9.76 -1.40
CA MET A 34 0.37 9.47 -2.80
C MET A 34 1.14 10.61 -3.45
N ARG A 35 2.05 10.28 -4.36
CA ARG A 35 2.66 11.28 -5.23
C ARG A 35 1.90 11.35 -6.54
N VAL A 36 1.45 12.55 -6.91
CA VAL A 36 0.80 12.84 -8.19
C VAL A 36 1.58 13.97 -8.86
N GLY A 37 2.34 13.62 -9.90
CA GLY A 37 3.31 14.53 -10.49
C GLY A 37 4.47 14.78 -9.53
N ASP A 38 4.68 16.04 -9.15
CA ASP A 38 5.75 16.47 -8.25
C ASP A 38 5.29 16.69 -6.81
N GLU A 39 3.99 16.53 -6.54
CA GLU A 39 3.41 16.78 -5.22
C GLU A 39 3.10 15.49 -4.48
N ARG A 40 3.46 15.45 -3.19
CA ARG A 40 3.07 14.40 -2.26
C ARG A 40 1.88 14.89 -1.44
N CYS A 41 0.74 14.20 -1.56
CA CYS A 41 -0.50 14.55 -0.89
C CYS A 41 -0.88 13.47 0.13
N LEU A 42 -1.32 13.89 1.31
CA LEU A 42 -1.98 13.01 2.27
C LEU A 42 -3.33 12.58 1.69
N VAL A 43 -3.57 11.28 1.63
CA VAL A 43 -4.80 10.70 1.09
C VAL A 43 -5.70 10.20 2.22
N ASP A 44 -5.13 9.54 3.21
CA ASP A 44 -5.89 8.92 4.31
C ASP A 44 -4.98 8.60 5.51
N SER A 45 -5.59 8.19 6.62
CA SER A 45 -4.90 7.65 7.79
C SER A 45 -5.58 6.39 8.29
N TYR A 46 -4.78 5.38 8.65
CA TYR A 46 -5.26 4.09 9.13
C TYR A 46 -4.69 3.76 10.50
N GLU A 47 -5.47 3.01 11.28
CA GLU A 47 -4.98 2.34 12.48
C GLU A 47 -3.77 1.46 12.17
N PHE A 48 -2.85 1.38 13.13
CA PHE A 48 -1.56 0.74 12.93
C PHE A 48 -1.68 -0.72 12.44
N ASP A 49 -2.54 -1.50 13.10
CA ASP A 49 -2.71 -2.93 12.82
C ASP A 49 -3.30 -3.19 11.43
N VAL A 50 -4.18 -2.29 10.95
CA VAL A 50 -4.80 -2.40 9.63
C VAL A 50 -3.75 -2.27 8.55
N LEU A 51 -2.93 -1.21 8.59
CA LEU A 51 -1.93 -0.97 7.56
C LEU A 51 -0.71 -1.89 7.68
N ALA A 52 -0.37 -2.34 8.90
CA ALA A 52 0.62 -3.40 9.09
C ALA A 52 0.21 -4.72 8.42
N ALA A 53 -1.08 -5.07 8.46
CA ALA A 53 -1.61 -6.22 7.75
C ALA A 53 -1.58 -6.03 6.22
N VAL A 54 -1.89 -4.83 5.73
CA VAL A 54 -1.79 -4.47 4.31
C VAL A 54 -0.33 -4.54 3.80
N ILE A 55 0.64 -4.02 4.56
CA ILE A 55 2.07 -4.14 4.22
C ILE A 55 2.50 -5.61 4.18
N SER A 56 2.03 -6.43 5.12
CA SER A 56 2.30 -7.87 5.15
C SER A 56 1.72 -8.58 3.92
N HIS A 57 0.53 -8.17 3.46
CA HIS A 57 -0.06 -8.66 2.23
C HIS A 57 0.80 -8.32 1.00
N PHE A 58 1.21 -7.06 0.84
CA PHE A 58 2.09 -6.66 -0.27
C PHE A 58 3.44 -7.37 -0.23
N LYS A 59 4.02 -7.56 0.96
CA LYS A 59 5.24 -8.36 1.14
C LYS A 59 5.06 -9.79 0.64
N PHE A 60 3.99 -10.45 1.07
CA PHE A 60 3.69 -11.82 0.66
C PHE A 60 3.54 -11.94 -0.86
N VAL A 61 2.74 -11.06 -1.48
CA VAL A 61 2.48 -11.08 -2.92
C VAL A 61 3.75 -10.82 -3.74
N ALA A 62 4.67 -9.99 -3.24
CA ALA A 62 5.96 -9.70 -3.88
C ALA A 62 7.09 -10.67 -3.49
N GLY A 63 6.80 -11.78 -2.81
CA GLY A 63 7.81 -12.77 -2.43
C GLY A 63 8.82 -12.28 -1.38
N MET A 64 8.48 -11.23 -0.64
CA MET A 64 9.31 -10.67 0.43
C MET A 64 9.09 -11.41 1.77
N ASN A 65 10.07 -11.33 2.68
CA ASN A 65 9.97 -11.91 4.01
C ASN A 65 9.06 -11.05 4.93
N VAL A 66 7.89 -11.58 5.27
CA VAL A 66 6.89 -10.93 6.14
C VAL A 66 7.38 -10.81 7.59
N GLY A 67 8.12 -11.81 8.08
CA GLY A 67 8.62 -11.85 9.46
C GLY A 67 9.79 -10.89 9.72
N GLU A 68 10.54 -10.53 8.68
CA GLU A 68 11.65 -9.57 8.82
C GLU A 68 11.15 -8.12 8.74
N LYS A 69 11.42 -7.37 9.81
CA LYS A 69 10.96 -5.98 10.02
C LYS A 69 12.10 -4.97 10.25
N ARG A 70 13.35 -5.44 10.38
CA ARG A 70 14.52 -4.62 10.76
C ARG A 70 15.37 -4.21 9.56
N ARG A 71 15.29 -4.94 8.44
CA ARG A 71 16.07 -4.69 7.23
C ARG A 71 15.17 -4.31 6.06
N SER A 72 15.67 -3.42 5.22
CA SER A 72 15.04 -3.05 3.95
C SER A 72 14.92 -4.26 3.03
N GLN A 73 13.82 -4.31 2.28
CA GLN A 73 13.56 -5.34 1.29
C GLN A 73 13.04 -4.68 0.01
N LEU A 74 13.36 -5.27 -1.14
CA LEU A 74 12.89 -4.84 -2.45
C LEU A 74 12.26 -6.05 -3.14
N GLY A 75 11.09 -5.84 -3.74
CA GLY A 75 10.37 -6.88 -4.46
C GLY A 75 9.46 -6.25 -5.51
N SER A 76 8.96 -7.09 -6.42
CA SER A 76 8.02 -6.72 -7.47
C SER A 76 6.93 -7.76 -7.56
N CYS A 77 5.72 -7.34 -7.94
CA CYS A 77 4.64 -8.25 -8.24
C CYS A 77 3.71 -7.65 -9.29
N ASP A 78 3.01 -8.52 -10.00
CA ASP A 78 1.81 -8.14 -10.71
C ASP A 78 0.66 -8.12 -9.71
N TYR A 79 0.04 -6.96 -9.55
CA TYR A 79 -1.06 -6.78 -8.61
C TYR A 79 -2.37 -6.56 -9.36
N GLN A 80 -3.31 -7.50 -9.21
CA GLN A 80 -4.65 -7.36 -9.78
C GLN A 80 -5.48 -6.41 -8.92
N TYR A 81 -5.93 -5.32 -9.54
CA TYR A 81 -6.85 -4.36 -8.94
C TYR A 81 -8.00 -4.08 -9.92
N GLY A 82 -9.23 -4.07 -9.40
CA GLY A 82 -10.46 -4.00 -10.19
C GLY A 82 -11.01 -5.38 -10.59
N GLU A 83 -12.32 -5.42 -10.86
CA GLU A 83 -12.97 -6.65 -11.36
C GLU A 83 -12.41 -7.01 -12.74
N LYS A 84 -12.18 -8.31 -12.97
CA LYS A 84 -12.05 -8.82 -14.33
C LYS A 84 -13.37 -8.51 -15.04
N LYS A 85 -13.40 -7.48 -15.87
CA LYS A 85 -14.36 -7.43 -16.96
C LYS A 85 -13.92 -8.51 -17.95
N SER A 86 -14.50 -9.70 -17.78
CA SER A 86 -14.59 -10.71 -18.85
C SER A 86 -15.37 -10.14 -20.03
#